data_AF-X1NP90-F1
#
_entry.id   AF-X1NP90-F1
#
_cell.length_a   1.000
_cell.length_b   1.000
_cell.length_c   1.000
_cell.angle_alpha   90.00
_cell.angle_beta   90.00
_cell.angle_gamma   90.00
#
_symmetry.space_group_name_H-M   'P 1'
#
loop_
_entity.id
_entity.type
_entity.pdbx_description
1 polymer ?
#
loop_
_entity_poly.entity_id
_entity_poly.type
_entity_poly.pdbx_seq_one_letter_code
_entity_poly.pdbx_strand_id
1 'polypeptide(L)'
;MQWDIGTTEVGSSGAPLFDQDHRVIGILSGGDASCGNSVNDYFLRLTNAWDDYSSSVEQLKFWLDPENSGETFVNQRDPYSATGINNHSDIVVYSNPGNGLVSFIPNGFAFGTIRVQVYHPAGYVLQDLDLEFTGGRIDLDLTGMIKGMLI
;
A
#
# COMPACT_ATOMS: atom_id res chain seq x y z
N MET A 1 -4.97 -5.80 29.50
CA MET A 1 -4.57 -4.57 28.80
C MET A 1 -5.59 -3.52 29.22
N GLN A 2 -5.16 -2.38 29.71
CA GLN A 2 -6.04 -1.30 30.17
C GLN A 2 -5.72 -0.07 29.33
N TRP A 3 -6.73 0.57 28.76
CA TRP A 3 -6.53 1.84 28.05
C TRP A 3 -6.35 2.96 29.08
N ASP A 4 -5.19 3.63 29.08
CA ASP A 4 -4.92 4.76 29.98
C ASP A 4 -5.57 6.06 29.48
N ILE A 5 -5.70 6.21 28.16
CA ILE A 5 -6.35 7.33 27.47
C ILE A 5 -7.07 6.78 26.23
N GLY A 6 -8.37 7.05 26.10
CA GLY A 6 -9.21 6.54 25.00
C GLY A 6 -9.73 5.11 25.22
N THR A 7 -10.44 4.59 24.22
CA THR A 7 -10.97 3.22 24.14
C THR A 7 -11.25 2.88 22.67
N THR A 8 -11.60 1.63 22.37
CA THR A 8 -12.34 1.29 21.15
C THR A 8 -13.85 1.28 21.43
N GLU A 9 -14.67 1.51 20.41
CA GLU A 9 -16.13 1.41 20.49
C GLU A 9 -16.68 0.79 19.19
N VAL A 10 -18.00 0.62 19.10
CA VAL A 10 -18.65 0.16 17.87
C VAL A 10 -18.26 1.06 16.70
N GLY A 11 -17.75 0.44 15.63
CA GLY A 11 -17.20 1.13 14.47
C GLY A 11 -15.67 1.18 14.43
N SER A 12 -14.98 0.89 15.54
CA SER A 12 -13.52 0.72 15.54
C SER A 12 -13.04 -0.60 14.93
N SER A 13 -13.95 -1.56 14.67
CA SER A 13 -13.60 -2.86 14.08
C SER A 13 -12.80 -2.68 12.79
N GLY A 14 -11.68 -3.38 12.68
CA GLY A 14 -10.73 -3.20 11.57
C GLY A 14 -9.64 -2.15 11.83
N ALA A 15 -9.67 -1.42 12.94
CA ALA A 15 -8.63 -0.45 13.26
C ALA A 15 -7.26 -1.13 13.50
N PRO A 16 -6.16 -0.53 13.02
CA PRO A 16 -4.82 -1.07 13.22
C PRO A 16 -4.33 -0.88 14.67
N LEU A 17 -3.63 -1.89 15.19
CA LEU A 17 -2.75 -1.77 16.34
C LEU A 17 -1.33 -1.50 15.84
N PHE A 18 -0.70 -0.45 16.35
CA PHE A 18 0.66 -0.07 15.98
C PHE A 18 1.68 -0.44 17.06
N ASP A 19 2.89 -0.80 16.64
CA ASP A 19 4.06 -0.86 17.52
C ASP A 19 4.70 0.52 17.74
N GLN A 20 5.81 0.56 18.49
CA GLN A 20 6.56 1.79 18.77
C GLN A 20 7.24 2.41 17.55
N ASP A 21 7.46 1.60 16.51
CA ASP A 21 8.01 2.04 15.21
C ASP A 21 6.87 2.47 14.26
N HIS A 22 5.63 2.57 14.77
CA HIS A 22 4.42 2.87 14.03
C HIS A 22 4.10 1.86 12.90
N ARG A 23 4.43 0.59 13.08
CA ARG A 23 4.09 -0.48 12.13
C ARG A 23 2.84 -1.20 12.58
N VAL A 24 2.01 -1.62 11.62
CA VAL A 24 0.79 -2.39 11.93
C VAL A 24 1.20 -3.77 12.43
N ILE A 25 0.76 -4.14 13.62
CA ILE A 25 1.02 -5.46 14.25
C ILE A 25 -0.25 -6.26 14.52
N GLY A 26 -1.42 -5.64 14.36
CA GLY A 26 -2.70 -6.32 14.48
C GLY A 26 -3.89 -5.49 14.03
N ILE A 27 -5.06 -6.13 13.99
CA ILE A 27 -6.32 -5.55 13.52
C ILE A 27 -7.39 -5.80 14.59
N LEU A 28 -8.10 -4.75 15.01
CA LEU A 28 -9.15 -4.88 16.03
C LEU A 28 -10.25 -5.81 15.52
N SER A 29 -10.41 -6.96 16.17
CA SER A 29 -11.46 -7.93 15.85
C SER A 29 -12.69 -7.74 16.73
N GLY A 30 -12.51 -7.22 17.95
CA GLY A 30 -13.61 -6.86 18.84
C GLY A 30 -13.16 -6.76 20.30
N GLY A 31 -14.13 -6.58 21.18
CA GLY A 31 -13.92 -6.39 22.61
C GLY A 31 -15.14 -5.73 23.22
N ASP A 32 -15.14 -5.62 24.55
CA ASP A 32 -16.23 -5.02 25.33
C ASP A 32 -15.84 -3.65 25.91
N ALA A 33 -14.72 -3.09 25.42
CA ALA A 33 -14.23 -1.80 25.88
C ALA A 33 -15.21 -0.68 25.47
N SER A 34 -15.36 0.30 26.36
CA SER A 34 -16.10 1.53 26.09
C SER A 34 -15.61 2.64 27.03
N CYS A 35 -16.04 3.89 26.80
CA CYS A 35 -15.56 5.03 27.59
C CYS A 35 -15.76 4.88 29.10
N GLY A 36 -16.78 4.11 29.53
CA GLY A 36 -17.07 3.80 30.93
C GLY A 36 -16.64 2.41 31.40
N ASN A 37 -16.10 1.57 30.50
CA ASN A 37 -15.77 0.18 30.77
C ASN A 37 -14.39 -0.16 30.19
N SER A 38 -13.35 -0.09 31.03
CA SER A 38 -11.99 -0.41 30.63
C SER A 38 -11.75 -1.92 30.77
N VAL A 39 -12.21 -2.68 29.77
CA VAL A 39 -11.95 -4.11 29.61
C VAL A 39 -11.11 -4.37 28.37
N ASN A 40 -10.65 -5.61 28.20
CA ASN A 40 -9.75 -5.95 27.11
C ASN A 40 -10.46 -5.85 25.74
N ASP A 41 -9.73 -5.29 24.79
CA ASP A 41 -9.95 -5.47 23.36
C ASP A 41 -9.05 -6.59 22.81
N TYR A 42 -9.50 -7.19 21.73
CA TYR A 42 -8.85 -8.28 21.04
C TYR A 42 -8.47 -7.85 19.64
N PHE A 43 -7.20 -8.06 19.32
CA PHE A 43 -6.63 -7.78 18.02
C PHE A 43 -6.19 -9.10 17.39
N LEU A 44 -6.56 -9.32 16.14
CA LEU A 44 -5.94 -10.35 15.31
C LEU A 44 -4.46 -9.99 15.17
N ARG A 45 -3.57 -10.94 15.49
CA ARG A 45 -2.13 -10.76 15.27
C ARG A 45 -1.82 -10.84 13.79
N LEU A 46 -1.10 -9.86 13.26
CA LEU A 46 -0.75 -9.83 11.84
C LEU A 46 0.06 -11.07 11.43
N THR A 47 0.91 -11.58 12.33
CA THR A 47 1.68 -12.83 12.12
C THR A 47 0.80 -14.04 11.86
N ASN A 48 -0.35 -14.13 12.53
CA ASN A 48 -1.26 -15.26 12.32
C ASN A 48 -2.02 -15.12 10.99
N ALA A 49 -2.36 -13.89 10.62
CA ALA A 49 -2.95 -13.60 9.32
C ALA A 49 -1.95 -13.73 8.16
N TRP A 50 -0.64 -13.82 8.45
CA TRP A 50 0.41 -13.83 7.44
C TRP A 50 0.36 -15.10 6.60
N ASP A 51 0.52 -16.26 7.22
CA ASP A 51 0.62 -17.55 6.52
C ASP A 51 0.08 -18.77 7.31
N ASP A 52 -0.69 -18.59 8.39
CA ASP A 52 -1.25 -19.72 9.17
C ASP A 52 -2.32 -20.52 8.39
N TYR A 53 -2.98 -19.91 7.40
CA TYR A 53 -4.00 -20.56 6.57
C TYR A 53 -3.35 -21.27 5.38
N SER A 54 -3.96 -22.31 4.79
CA SER A 54 -3.36 -23.01 3.63
C SER A 54 -3.71 -22.36 2.28
N SER A 55 -4.80 -21.60 2.23
CA SER A 55 -5.29 -20.95 1.01
C SER A 55 -4.65 -19.59 0.82
N SER A 56 -4.14 -19.30 -0.39
CA SER A 56 -3.51 -18.01 -0.69
C SER A 56 -4.46 -16.81 -0.60
N VAL A 57 -5.77 -17.03 -0.75
CA VAL A 57 -6.79 -15.97 -0.58
C VAL A 57 -7.14 -15.69 0.88
N GLU A 58 -6.65 -16.51 1.82
CA GLU A 58 -6.87 -16.39 3.26
C GLU A 58 -5.61 -15.91 4.00
N GLN A 59 -4.51 -15.67 3.28
CA GLN A 59 -3.21 -15.25 3.80
C GLN A 59 -2.90 -13.82 3.37
N LEU A 60 -2.32 -13.02 4.26
CA LEU A 60 -1.76 -11.72 3.90
C LEU A 60 -0.45 -11.83 3.12
N LYS A 61 0.36 -12.86 3.39
CA LYS A 61 1.66 -13.07 2.73
C LYS A 61 1.54 -13.03 1.21
N PHE A 62 0.52 -13.68 0.65
CA PHE A 62 0.34 -13.71 -0.81
C PHE A 62 0.15 -12.32 -1.44
N TRP A 63 -0.40 -11.36 -0.68
CA TRP A 63 -0.68 -10.00 -1.15
C TRP A 63 0.39 -8.99 -0.75
N LEU A 64 1.00 -9.21 0.41
CA LEU A 64 1.97 -8.32 1.03
C LEU A 64 3.42 -8.72 0.75
N ASP A 65 3.71 -10.00 0.53
CA ASP A 65 5.03 -10.49 0.11
C ASP A 65 4.89 -11.55 -1.00
N PRO A 66 4.45 -11.14 -2.20
CA PRO A 66 4.24 -12.05 -3.32
C PRO A 66 5.56 -12.62 -3.88
N GLU A 67 6.67 -11.93 -3.68
CA GLU A 67 8.01 -12.33 -4.15
C GLU A 67 8.77 -13.18 -3.13
N ASN A 68 8.19 -13.39 -1.94
CA ASN A 68 8.81 -14.14 -0.86
C ASN A 68 10.19 -13.55 -0.49
N SER A 69 10.22 -12.21 -0.37
CA SER A 69 11.38 -11.36 -0.09
C SER A 69 12.12 -11.78 1.17
N GLY A 70 11.39 -12.32 2.14
CA GLY A 70 11.89 -12.65 3.48
C GLY A 70 11.99 -11.43 4.39
N GLU A 71 11.50 -10.27 3.96
CA GLU A 71 11.41 -9.07 4.79
C GLU A 71 10.44 -9.32 5.95
N THR A 72 10.80 -8.81 7.12
CA THR A 72 10.03 -9.03 8.36
C THR A 72 9.25 -7.80 8.79
N PHE A 73 9.48 -6.66 8.13
CA PHE A 73 8.75 -5.41 8.32
C PHE A 73 8.96 -4.47 7.14
N VAL A 74 8.02 -3.54 6.92
CA VAL A 74 8.20 -2.37 6.05
C VAL A 74 7.76 -1.11 6.78
N ASN A 75 8.47 -0.02 6.52
CA ASN A 75 8.17 1.29 7.11
C ASN A 75 7.05 2.00 6.33
N GLN A 76 6.38 2.94 7.01
CA GLN A 76 5.39 3.79 6.37
C GLN A 76 6.01 4.61 5.24
N ARG A 77 5.20 4.88 4.22
CA ARG A 77 5.60 5.71 3.09
C ARG A 77 4.66 6.90 2.95
N ASP A 78 5.24 8.09 3.00
CA ASP A 78 4.50 9.33 2.76
C ASP A 78 4.34 9.52 1.24
N PRO A 79 3.10 9.51 0.69
CA PRO A 79 2.86 9.70 -0.74
C PRO A 79 3.28 11.09 -1.24
N TYR A 80 3.51 12.05 -0.36
CA TYR A 80 3.95 13.41 -0.69
C TYR A 80 5.46 13.62 -0.47
N SER A 81 6.18 12.64 0.10
CA SER A 81 7.63 12.73 0.33
C SER A 81 8.46 12.74 -0.96
N ALA A 82 7.85 12.36 -2.10
CA ALA A 82 8.36 12.67 -3.43
C ALA A 82 8.27 14.18 -3.66
N THR A 83 9.17 14.91 -3.00
CA THR A 83 9.40 16.34 -3.18
C THR A 83 9.95 16.56 -4.58
N GLY A 84 9.06 16.72 -5.54
CA GLY A 84 9.46 16.79 -6.93
C GLY A 84 8.38 16.90 -7.99
N ILE A 85 7.07 17.00 -7.68
CA ILE A 85 6.08 17.39 -8.71
C ILE A 85 6.20 18.90 -8.98
N ASN A 86 7.37 19.31 -9.43
CA ASN A 86 7.65 20.61 -9.98
C ASN A 86 7.59 20.41 -11.50
N ASN A 87 6.39 20.23 -12.04
CA ASN A 87 5.98 20.38 -13.44
C ASN A 87 4.83 19.41 -13.73
N HIS A 88 3.88 19.83 -14.57
CA HIS A 88 2.78 19.02 -15.12
C HIS A 88 3.26 17.81 -15.99
N SER A 89 4.48 17.30 -15.82
CA SER A 89 5.13 16.28 -16.67
C SER A 89 5.30 14.91 -16.01
N ASP A 90 5.11 14.81 -14.70
CA ASP A 90 5.47 13.61 -13.94
C ASP A 90 4.21 12.90 -13.49
N ILE A 91 3.98 11.68 -14.03
CA ILE A 91 2.88 10.82 -13.60
C ILE A 91 3.44 9.70 -12.74
N VAL A 92 2.94 9.67 -11.51
CA VAL A 92 3.43 8.81 -10.47
C VAL A 92 2.30 7.83 -10.09
N VAL A 93 2.52 6.53 -10.29
CA VAL A 93 1.50 5.50 -10.05
C VAL A 93 1.83 4.72 -8.77
N TYR A 94 1.06 4.94 -7.70
CA TYR A 94 1.21 4.26 -6.40
C TYR A 94 -0.10 3.90 -5.72
N SER A 95 -0.17 2.81 -4.97
CA SER A 95 0.44 1.50 -5.31
C SER A 95 -0.39 0.95 -6.46
N ASN A 96 0.19 0.28 -7.45
CA ASN A 96 -0.61 -0.28 -8.53
C ASN A 96 -1.04 -1.73 -8.23
N PRO A 97 -2.29 -1.98 -7.76
CA PRO A 97 -2.84 -3.34 -7.74
C PRO A 97 -3.27 -3.81 -9.15
N GLY A 98 -3.25 -2.93 -10.15
CA GLY A 98 -3.71 -3.19 -11.49
C GLY A 98 -2.78 -4.13 -12.26
N ASN A 99 -3.37 -5.11 -12.93
CA ASN A 99 -2.73 -5.94 -13.94
C ASN A 99 -3.27 -5.51 -15.30
N GLY A 100 -2.43 -4.93 -16.17
CA GLY A 100 -2.84 -4.52 -17.51
C GLY A 100 -2.27 -3.18 -17.98
N LEU A 101 -2.98 -2.54 -18.90
CA LEU A 101 -2.55 -1.31 -19.54
C LEU A 101 -2.91 -0.08 -18.70
N VAL A 102 -1.91 0.74 -18.37
CA VAL A 102 -2.12 2.10 -17.88
C VAL A 102 -1.99 3.05 -19.05
N SER A 103 -3.06 3.79 -19.33
CA SER A 103 -3.12 4.74 -20.42
C SER A 103 -2.89 6.16 -19.94
N PHE A 104 -1.91 6.82 -20.55
CA PHE A 104 -1.69 8.24 -20.39
C PHE A 104 -2.34 8.97 -21.57
N ILE A 105 -3.38 9.75 -21.27
CA ILE A 105 -4.16 10.49 -22.26
C ILE A 105 -4.06 11.97 -21.90
N PRO A 106 -3.31 12.78 -22.68
CA PRO A 106 -3.23 14.21 -22.47
C PRO A 106 -4.57 14.87 -22.80
N ASN A 107 -4.90 15.95 -22.10
CA ASN A 107 -6.05 16.80 -22.43
C ASN A 107 -5.71 17.64 -23.67
N GLY A 108 -5.87 17.04 -24.86
CA GLY A 108 -5.58 17.67 -26.16
C GLY A 108 -4.38 17.07 -26.88
N PHE A 109 -3.88 17.75 -27.91
CA PHE A 109 -2.64 17.36 -28.59
C PHE A 109 -1.44 17.76 -27.74
N ALA A 110 -0.82 16.79 -27.06
CA ALA A 110 0.45 16.98 -26.37
C ALA A 110 1.61 16.47 -27.23
N PHE A 111 2.70 17.23 -27.21
CA PHE A 111 3.99 16.84 -27.75
C PHE A 111 5.03 17.06 -26.65
N GLY A 112 5.98 16.13 -26.51
CA GLY A 112 7.06 16.23 -25.53
C GLY A 112 7.21 14.96 -24.70
N THR A 113 8.20 14.97 -23.81
CA THR A 113 8.57 13.81 -22.99
C THR A 113 7.91 13.90 -21.62
N ILE A 114 7.25 12.83 -21.19
CA ILE A 114 6.89 12.62 -19.79
C ILE A 114 7.86 11.63 -19.17
N ARG A 115 8.20 11.85 -17.90
CA ARG A 115 8.90 10.82 -17.13
C ARG A 115 7.87 10.01 -16.35
N VAL A 116 7.93 8.69 -16.52
CA VAL A 116 7.11 7.74 -15.78
C VAL A 116 8.00 6.90 -14.91
N GLN A 117 7.78 7.02 -13.60
CA GLN A 117 8.45 6.19 -12.62
C GLN A 117 7.42 5.25 -11.97
N VAL A 118 7.68 3.95 -12.11
CA VAL A 118 6.94 2.89 -11.43
C VAL A 118 7.80 2.42 -10.28
N TYR A 119 7.16 2.15 -9.15
CA TYR A 119 7.87 1.87 -7.92
C TYR A 119 7.22 0.72 -7.18
N HIS A 120 8.08 0.06 -6.44
CA HIS A 120 7.79 -0.97 -5.48
C HIS A 120 7.17 -0.34 -4.22
N PRO A 121 6.21 -0.99 -3.54
CA PRO A 121 5.63 -0.37 -2.34
C PRO A 121 6.53 -0.28 -1.11
N ALA A 122 7.60 -1.10 -1.01
CA ALA A 122 8.71 -0.81 -0.09
C ALA A 122 9.51 0.47 -0.45
N GLY A 123 9.20 1.15 -1.56
CA GLY A 123 9.65 2.50 -1.88
C GLY A 123 10.76 2.62 -2.92
N TYR A 124 11.31 1.52 -3.44
CA TYR A 124 12.34 1.57 -4.49
C TYR A 124 11.73 1.62 -5.91
N VAL A 125 12.50 2.11 -6.89
CA VAL A 125 12.06 2.26 -8.29
C VAL A 125 12.10 0.90 -8.98
N LEU A 126 10.98 0.49 -9.59
CA LEU A 126 10.88 -0.69 -10.46
C LEU A 126 11.19 -0.34 -11.92
N GLN A 127 10.75 0.84 -12.35
CA GLN A 127 10.90 1.29 -13.72
C GLN A 127 11.03 2.82 -13.75
N ASP A 128 11.94 3.33 -14.56
CA ASP A 128 12.09 4.76 -14.86
C ASP A 128 12.19 4.90 -16.39
N LEU A 129 11.24 5.62 -16.98
CA LEU A 129 11.07 5.73 -18.42
C LEU A 129 10.78 7.17 -18.81
N ASP A 130 11.43 7.62 -19.87
CA ASP A 130 11.03 8.82 -20.60
C ASP A 130 10.14 8.39 -21.78
N LEU A 131 8.87 8.78 -21.78
CA LEU A 131 7.90 8.48 -22.84
C LEU A 131 7.64 9.73 -23.68
N GLU A 132 7.86 9.66 -24.99
CA GLU A 132 7.60 10.76 -25.91
C GLU A 132 6.17 10.71 -26.45
N PHE A 133 5.40 11.77 -26.21
CA PHE A 133 4.14 12.00 -26.91
C PHE A 133 4.41 12.57 -28.30
N THR A 134 3.97 11.84 -29.32
CA THR A 134 3.86 12.31 -30.70
C THR A 134 2.41 12.71 -31.05
N GLY A 135 1.60 12.99 -30.02
CA GLY A 135 0.14 13.13 -30.09
C GLY A 135 -0.59 11.81 -29.80
N GLY A 136 -1.77 11.89 -29.16
CA GLY A 136 -2.62 10.72 -28.88
C GLY A 136 -2.45 10.12 -27.48
N ARG A 137 -2.55 8.79 -27.38
CA ARG A 137 -2.52 7.98 -26.15
C ARG A 137 -1.23 7.16 -26.11
N ILE A 138 -0.60 7.06 -24.93
CA ILE A 138 0.48 6.11 -24.67
C ILE A 138 -0.02 5.07 -23.66
N ASP A 139 0.24 3.80 -23.94
CA ASP A 139 -0.06 2.69 -23.03
C ASP A 139 1.23 2.14 -22.44
N LEU A 140 1.27 2.06 -21.12
CA LEU A 140 2.28 1.32 -20.39
C LEU A 140 1.68 -0.03 -19.98
N ASP A 141 2.28 -1.12 -20.47
CA ASP A 141 1.86 -2.47 -20.11
C ASP A 141 2.53 -2.91 -18.82
N LEU A 142 1.70 -3.13 -17.78
CA LEU A 142 2.14 -3.58 -16.47
C LEU A 142 1.96 -5.10 -16.28
N THR A 143 1.54 -5.85 -17.30
CA THR A 143 1.19 -7.28 -17.22
C THR A 143 2.37 -8.18 -16.80
N GLY A 144 3.61 -7.70 -16.95
CA GLY A 144 4.83 -8.38 -16.51
C GLY A 144 5.53 -7.73 -15.31
N MET A 145 4.96 -6.67 -14.72
CA MET A 145 5.56 -5.99 -13.57
C MET A 145 5.17 -6.67 -12.25
N ILE A 146 6.06 -6.58 -11.27
CA ILE A 146 5.88 -7.15 -9.93
C ILE A 146 4.59 -6.57 -9.32
N LYS A 147 3.76 -7.47 -8.79
CA LYS A 147 2.45 -7.13 -8.22
C LYS A 147 2.57 -6.83 -6.73
N GLY A 148 1.66 -6.00 -6.23
CA GLY A 148 1.36 -5.95 -4.80
C GLY A 148 2.15 -4.94 -3.97
N MET A 149 1.68 -4.76 -2.74
CA MET A 149 2.33 -3.95 -1.72
C MET A 149 3.50 -4.73 -1.17
N LEU A 150 4.64 -4.62 -1.82
CA LEU A 150 5.82 -5.39 -1.47
C LEU A 150 6.33 -4.99 -0.07
N ILE A 151 6.25 -5.97 0.84
CA ILE A 151 6.93 -6.08 2.11
C ILE A 151 8.11 -7.01 1.87
#